data_AF-A0A1Q5S6J2-F1
#
_entry.id   AF-A0A1Q5S6J2-F1
#
_cell.length_a   1.000
_cell.length_b   1.000
_cell.length_c   1.000
_cell.angle_alpha   90.00
_cell.angle_beta   90.00
_cell.angle_gamma   90.00
#
_symmetry.space_group_name_H-M   'P 1'
#
loop_
_entity.id
_entity.type
_entity.pdbx_description
1 polymer ?
#
loop_
_entity_poly.entity_id
_entity_poly.type
_entity_poly.pdbx_seq_one_letter_code
_entity_poly.pdbx_strand_id
1 'polypeptide(L)' 'MSIYVVRFMKDVLGEYGRQREICQGTLEIDATDENEARERAKAKFCKDQALHHWSLHADRIQVRQADFPS' A
#
# COMPACT_ATOMS: atom_id res chain seq x y z
N MET A 1 9.66 -16.03 8.15
CA MET A 1 9.40 -14.77 7.43
C MET A 1 8.50 -15.10 6.28
N SER A 2 7.46 -14.31 6.10
CA SER A 2 6.46 -14.48 5.05
C SER A 2 6.50 -13.27 4.14
N ILE A 3 6.23 -13.46 2.86
CA ILE A 3 6.13 -12.34 1.93
C ILE A 3 4.74 -11.73 2.08
N TYR A 4 4.69 -10.41 2.27
CA TYR A 4 3.46 -9.64 2.32
C TYR A 4 3.43 -8.67 1.14
N VAL A 5 2.33 -8.70 0.40
CA VAL A 5 2.01 -7.74 -0.66
C VAL A 5 1.24 -6.60 -0.03
N VAL A 6 1.87 -5.42 0.01
CA VAL A 6 1.28 -4.19 0.53
C VAL A 6 0.87 -3.28 -0.64
N ARG A 7 -0.41 -2.98 -0.73
CA ARG A 7 -1.00 -2.12 -1.77
C ARG A 7 -1.42 -0.78 -1.18
N PHE A 8 -1.00 0.29 -1.83
CA PHE A 8 -1.37 1.66 -1.50
C PHE A 8 -2.53 2.06 -2.41
N MET A 9 -3.69 2.31 -1.81
CA MET A 9 -4.93 2.65 -2.51
C MET A 9 -5.25 4.12 -2.28
N LYS A 10 -5.65 4.82 -3.34
CA LYS A 10 -6.08 6.22 -3.30
C LYS A 10 -7.46 6.34 -3.89
N ASP A 11 -8.33 7.01 -3.16
CA ASP A 11 -9.65 7.36 -3.67
C ASP A 11 -9.52 8.64 -4.50
N VAL A 12 -9.77 8.53 -5.80
CA VAL A 12 -9.84 9.69 -6.70
C VAL A 12 -11.28 9.95 -7.10
N LEU A 13 -11.70 11.20 -7.00
CA LEU A 13 -12.95 11.67 -7.59
C LEU A 13 -12.73 11.77 -9.10
N GLY A 14 -13.31 10.82 -9.83
CA GLY A 14 -13.34 10.87 -11.28
C GLY A 14 -14.32 11.92 -11.80
N GLU A 15 -14.25 12.13 -13.12
CA GLU A 15 -15.18 12.95 -13.88
C GLU A 15 -16.61 12.45 -13.58
N TYR A 16 -17.56 13.36 -13.31
CA TYR A 16 -18.93 13.08 -12.88
C TYR A 16 -19.13 12.61 -11.42
N GLY A 17 -18.16 12.84 -10.53
CA GLY A 17 -18.33 12.60 -9.09
C GLY A 17 -18.33 11.13 -8.68
N ARG A 18 -17.92 10.22 -9.58
CA ARG A 18 -17.71 8.81 -9.25
C ARG A 18 -16.37 8.67 -8.53
N GLN A 19 -16.41 8.21 -7.28
CA GLN A 19 -15.21 7.78 -6.59
C GLN A 19 -14.66 6.52 -7.27
N ARG A 20 -13.37 6.55 -7.62
CA ARG A 20 -12.63 5.39 -8.11
C ARG A 20 -11.45 5.17 -7.18
N GLU A 21 -11.34 3.95 -6.67
CA GLU A 21 -10.16 3.53 -5.95
C GLU A 21 -9.08 3.14 -6.97
N ILE A 22 -7.93 3.80 -6.91
CA ILE A 22 -6.78 3.49 -7.75
C ILE A 22 -5.62 2.98 -6.91
N CYS A 23 -4.93 1.96 -7.40
CA CYS A 23 -3.71 1.48 -6.77
C CYS A 23 -2.54 2.39 -7.18
N GLN A 24 -1.97 3.09 -6.21
CA GLN A 24 -0.84 4.01 -6.37
C GLN A 24 0.49 3.28 -6.40
N GLY A 25 0.52 2.07 -5.84
CA GLY A 25 1.70 1.23 -5.82
C GLY A 25 1.47 -0.06 -5.06
N THR A 26 2.22 -1.08 -5.43
CA THR A 26 2.30 -2.35 -4.72
C THR A 26 3.75 -2.59 -4.32
N LEU A 27 3.97 -2.98 -3.07
CA LEU A 27 5.27 -3.32 -2.53
C LEU A 27 5.23 -4.71 -1.91
N GLU A 28 6.17 -5.54 -2.30
CA GLU A 28 6.42 -6.83 -1.66
C GLU A 28 7.44 -6.62 -0.53
N ILE A 29 7.03 -6.99 0.68
CA ILE A 29 7.81 -6.84 1.90
C ILE A 29 7.93 -8.19 2.56
N ASP A 30 9.16 -8.60 2.81
CA ASP A 30 9.44 -9.70 3.71
C ASP A 30 9.33 -9.22 5.16
N ALA A 31 8.41 -9.83 5.91
CA ALA A 31 8.13 -9.49 7.29
C ALA A 31 7.70 -10.72 8.10
N THR A 32 7.70 -10.56 9.41
CA THR A 32 7.29 -11.61 10.35
C THR A 32 5.77 -11.60 10.57
N ASP A 33 5.14 -10.44 10.43
CA ASP A 33 3.72 -10.20 10.62
C ASP A 33 3.23 -9.02 9.77
N GLU A 34 1.89 -8.91 9.62
CA GLU A 34 1.26 -7.87 8.80
C GLU A 34 1.57 -6.45 9.27
N ASN A 35 1.80 -6.26 10.57
CA ASN A 35 2.04 -4.95 11.15
C ASN A 35 3.47 -4.49 10.82
N GLU A 36 4.46 -5.38 10.96
CA GLU A 36 5.82 -5.14 10.48
C GLU A 36 5.84 -4.89 8.95
N ALA A 37 5.10 -5.69 8.18
CA ALA A 37 4.99 -5.50 6.73
C ALA A 37 4.47 -4.10 6.37
N ARG A 38 3.44 -3.64 7.08
CA ARG A 38 2.83 -2.32 6.89
C ARG A 38 3.83 -1.20 7.17
N GLU A 39 4.52 -1.24 8.31
CA GLU A 39 5.46 -0.18 8.69
C GLU A 39 6.66 -0.11 7.73
N ARG A 40 7.22 -1.27 7.36
CA ARG A 40 8.29 -1.35 6.35
C ARG A 40 7.82 -0.85 4.98
N ALA A 41 6.61 -1.22 4.56
CA ALA A 41 6.03 -0.73 3.32
C ALA A 41 5.84 0.78 3.32
N LYS A 42 5.35 1.38 4.42
CA LYS A 42 5.20 2.84 4.55
C LYS A 42 6.53 3.55 4.38
N ALA A 43 7.57 3.10 5.08
CA ALA A 43 8.90 3.69 5.00
C ALA A 43 9.48 3.60 3.57
N LYS A 44 9.33 2.44 2.92
CA LYS A 44 9.80 2.23 1.56
C LYS A 44 9.01 3.07 0.54
N PHE A 45 7.69 3.11 0.65
CA PHE A 45 6.83 3.91 -0.21
C PHE A 45 7.12 5.41 -0.10
N CYS A 46 7.29 5.93 1.13
CA CYS A 46 7.73 7.30 1.34
C CYS A 46 9.08 7.58 0.69
N LYS A 47 10.03 6.64 0.77
CA LYS A 47 11.35 6.80 0.15
C LYS A 47 11.29 6.77 -1.38
N ASP A 48 10.56 5.82 -1.97
CA ASP A 48 10.45 5.66 -3.43
C ASP A 48 9.69 6.83 -4.08
N GLN A 49 8.64 7.34 -3.44
CA GLN A 49 7.87 8.47 -3.96
C GLN A 49 8.38 9.84 -3.47
N ALA A 50 9.50 9.87 -2.72
CA ALA A 50 10.05 11.07 -2.10
C ALA A 50 9.02 11.87 -1.27
N LEU A 51 8.18 11.15 -0.53
CA LEU A 51 7.09 11.70 0.27
C LEU A 51 7.48 11.81 1.74
N HIS A 52 7.04 12.89 2.37
CA HIS A 52 7.14 13.05 3.82
C HIS A 52 6.17 12.12 4.57
N HIS A 53 4.99 11.87 3.99
CA HIS A 53 3.96 11.01 4.53
C HIS A 53 3.24 10.25 3.41
N TRP A 54 3.08 8.93 3.59
CA TRP A 54 2.38 8.06 2.65
C TRP A 54 0.91 8.49 2.44
N SER A 55 0.29 9.09 3.47
CA SER A 55 -1.10 9.54 3.44
C SER A 55 -1.37 10.68 2.45
N LEU A 56 -0.31 11.33 1.93
CA LEU A 56 -0.44 12.34 0.88
C LEU A 56 -0.77 11.71 -0.48
N HIS A 57 -0.29 10.50 -0.72
CA HIS A 57 -0.44 9.80 -2.00
C HIS A 57 -1.36 8.59 -1.92
N ALA A 58 -1.71 8.10 -0.73
CA ALA A 58 -2.62 6.98 -0.55
C ALA A 58 -3.53 7.19 0.66
N ASP A 59 -4.81 6.89 0.50
CA ASP A 59 -5.81 7.01 1.56
C ASP A 59 -5.88 5.73 2.39
N ARG A 60 -5.59 4.58 1.77
CA ARG A 60 -5.69 3.25 2.39
C ARG A 60 -4.50 2.36 2.08
N ILE A 61 -4.17 1.48 3.01
CA ILE A 61 -3.13 0.46 2.84
C ILE A 61 -3.78 -0.92 3.02
N GLN A 62 -3.69 -1.75 2.00
CA GLN A 62 -4.09 -3.15 2.07
C GLN A 62 -2.83 -4.01 2.23
N VAL A 63 -2.78 -4.82 3.29
CA VAL A 63 -1.72 -5.81 3.49
C VAL A 63 -2.34 -7.18 3.20
N ARG A 64 -1.67 -7.99 2.39
CA ARG A 64 -2.06 -9.38 2.12
C ARG A 64 -0.82 -10.24 2.15
N GLN A 65 -0.89 -11.40 2.78
CA GLN A 65 0.18 -12.39 2.70
C GLN A 65 0.21 -12.97 1.27
N ALA A 66 1.38 -13.01 0.64
CA ALA A 66 1.57 -13.49 -0.73
C ALA A 66 1.26 -15.00 -0.86
N ASP A 67 1.47 -15.76 0.22
CA ASP A 67 1.25 -17.20 0.30
C ASP A 67 -0.21 -17.63 0.42
N PHE A 68 -1.20 -16.74 0.39
CA PHE A 68 -2.60 -17.17 0.42
C PHE A 68 -3.04 -17.65 -0.97
N PRO A 69 -3.27 -18.96 -1.19
CA PRO A 69 -3.84 -19.43 -2.43
C PRO A 69 -5.31 -18.98 -2.47
N SER A 70 -5.70 -18.38 -3.59
CA SER A 70 -7.08 -17.96 -3.88
C SER A 70 -7.98 -19.17 -4.15
#